data_AF-A0AAW9FMT5-F1
#
_entry.id   AF-A0AAW9FMT5-F1
#
_cell.length_a   1.000
_cell.length_b   1.000
_cell.length_c   1.000
_cell.angle_alpha   90.00
_cell.angle_beta   90.00
_cell.angle_gamma   90.00
#
_symmetry.space_group_name_H-M   'P 1'
#
loop_
_entity.id
_entity.type
_entity.pdbx_description
1 polymer ?
#
loop_
_entity_poly.entity_id
_entity_poly.type
_entity_poly.pdbx_seq_one_letter_code
_entity_poly.pdbx_strand_id
1 'polypeptide(L)'
;MSGLDRRLRELDTIAAVLPLERRDELAELLTDQDIETLRHLVNEGMGANTLRALTSDLAYLQAWSIAATGASLPWPAPEALLLKFVAHHLWDPEKRISDRDHGMPQNVDRLLREQGFLKSIGPHAPDTVRRRLASWSTLTKWRGHQGVFSSPALKQAIRLAVRATPRSRKRKSAKAVTGDVLAKLLATCSTDSLRDVRDRAILMVAFASGGR
;
A
#
# COMPACT_ATOMS: atom_id res chain seq x y z
N MET A 1 -18.85 5.99 30.54
CA MET A 1 -18.12 6.56 29.38
C MET A 1 -18.79 7.88 29.04
N SER A 2 -18.03 8.97 29.00
CA SER A 2 -18.58 10.30 28.71
C SER A 2 -18.98 10.42 27.22
N GLY A 3 -19.87 11.36 26.89
CA GLY A 3 -20.22 11.64 25.49
C GLY A 3 -18.99 12.08 24.67
N LEU A 4 -18.07 12.82 25.31
CA LEU A 4 -16.79 13.21 24.73
C LEU A 4 -15.91 12.00 24.42
N ASP A 5 -15.80 11.02 25.33
CA ASP A 5 -15.01 9.81 25.10
C ASP A 5 -15.52 9.01 23.88
N ARG A 6 -16.84 9.04 23.64
CA ARG A 6 -17.44 8.36 22.49
C ARG A 6 -17.10 9.07 21.19
N ARG A 7 -17.25 10.40 21.14
CA ARG A 7 -16.88 11.21 19.97
C ARG A 7 -15.40 11.08 19.63
N LEU A 8 -14.55 11.08 20.66
CA LEU A 8 -13.12 10.85 20.52
C LEU A 8 -12.81 9.49 19.86
N ARG A 9 -13.52 8.41 20.23
CA ARG A 9 -13.34 7.07 19.61
C ARG A 9 -13.88 6.98 18.18
N GLU A 10 -15.01 7.64 17.91
CA GLU A 10 -15.59 7.66 16.56
C GLU A 10 -14.70 8.47 15.61
N LEU A 11 -14.18 9.61 16.07
CA LEU A 11 -13.16 10.37 15.35
C LEU A 11 -11.88 9.55 15.16
N ASP A 12 -11.43 8.72 16.10
CA ASP A 12 -10.30 7.79 15.90
C ASP A 12 -10.56 6.78 14.76
N THR A 13 -11.81 6.41 14.54
CA THR A 13 -12.19 5.49 13.46
C THR A 13 -12.08 6.17 12.08
N ILE A 14 -12.26 7.50 12.04
CA ILE A 14 -12.18 8.35 10.84
C ILE A 14 -10.83 9.09 10.77
N ALA A 15 -10.00 9.00 11.81
CA ALA A 15 -8.75 9.74 12.02
C ALA A 15 -7.65 9.43 11.00
N ALA A 16 -7.83 8.39 10.19
CA ALA A 16 -7.04 8.22 8.99
C ALA A 16 -7.22 9.43 8.06
N VAL A 17 -8.43 9.98 7.95
CA VAL A 17 -8.90 10.91 6.91
C VAL A 17 -9.04 12.35 7.41
N LEU A 18 -9.20 12.57 8.71
CA LEU A 18 -9.34 13.91 9.30
C LEU A 18 -8.03 14.44 9.89
N PRO A 19 -7.80 15.77 9.87
CA PRO A 19 -6.64 16.38 10.52
C PRO A 19 -6.70 16.16 12.04
N LEU A 20 -5.96 15.17 12.51
CA LEU A 20 -5.88 14.78 13.92
C LEU A 20 -5.31 15.86 14.84
N GLU A 21 -4.64 16.87 14.30
CA GLU A 21 -4.09 17.99 15.08
C GLU A 21 -5.17 18.80 15.82
N ARG A 22 -6.43 18.72 15.36
CA ARG A 22 -7.58 19.39 15.97
C ARG A 22 -8.62 18.43 16.51
N ARG A 23 -8.23 17.17 16.80
CA ARG A 23 -9.17 16.13 17.26
C ARG A 23 -10.00 16.58 18.46
N ASP A 24 -9.33 17.14 19.47
CA ASP A 24 -9.97 17.53 20.72
C ASP A 24 -10.90 18.73 20.49
N GLU A 25 -10.45 19.72 19.70
CA GLU A 25 -11.27 20.85 19.25
C GLU A 25 -12.51 20.39 18.45
N LEU A 26 -12.34 19.40 17.56
CA LEU A 26 -13.44 18.83 16.76
C LEU A 26 -14.42 18.04 17.62
N ALA A 27 -13.97 17.30 18.63
CA ALA A 27 -14.83 16.53 19.52
C ALA A 27 -15.69 17.43 20.43
N GLU A 28 -15.18 18.63 20.75
CA GLU A 28 -15.92 19.66 21.49
C GLU A 28 -16.92 20.42 20.61
N LEU A 29 -16.57 20.69 19.35
CA LEU A 29 -17.40 21.46 18.42
C LEU A 29 -18.48 20.63 17.71
N LEU A 30 -18.19 19.36 17.40
CA LEU A 30 -19.07 18.52 16.59
C LEU A 30 -20.04 17.72 17.46
N THR A 31 -21.29 17.65 16.99
CA THR A 31 -22.28 16.74 17.57
C THR A 31 -22.03 15.30 17.11
N ASP A 32 -22.66 14.33 17.78
CA ASP A 32 -22.59 12.92 17.36
C ASP A 32 -23.17 12.73 15.94
N GLN A 33 -24.17 13.54 15.55
CA GLN A 33 -24.77 13.49 14.23
C GLN A 33 -23.84 14.02 13.14
N ASP A 34 -23.04 15.05 13.45
CA ASP A 34 -22.04 15.59 12.53
C ASP A 34 -20.93 14.55 12.27
N ILE A 35 -20.49 13.86 13.32
CA ILE A 35 -19.48 12.80 13.22
C ILE A 35 -20.00 11.64 12.36
N GLU A 36 -21.24 11.20 12.55
CA GLU A 36 -21.85 10.15 11.73
C GLU A 36 -22.00 10.58 10.27
N THR A 37 -22.35 11.84 10.03
CA THR A 37 -22.44 12.41 8.67
C THR A 37 -21.08 12.44 7.99
N LEU A 38 -20.04 12.90 8.69
CA LEU A 38 -18.66 12.88 8.17
C LEU A 38 -18.20 11.46 7.89
N ARG A 39 -18.51 10.50 8.77
CA ARG A 39 -18.22 9.07 8.56
C ARG A 39 -18.87 8.55 7.28
N HIS A 40 -20.14 8.86 7.09
CA HIS A 40 -20.89 8.49 5.89
C HIS A 40 -20.27 9.09 4.63
N LEU A 41 -19.97 10.40 4.63
CA LEU A 41 -19.35 11.08 3.49
C LEU A 41 -17.97 10.52 3.15
N VAL A 42 -17.17 10.19 4.16
CA VAL A 42 -15.87 9.55 3.98
C VAL A 42 -16.02 8.15 3.36
N ASN A 43 -17.02 7.37 3.80
CA ASN A 43 -17.30 6.03 3.27
C ASN A 43 -17.82 6.06 1.82
N GLU A 44 -18.71 7.00 1.50
CA GLU A 44 -19.24 7.17 0.14
C GLU A 44 -18.17 7.73 -0.81
N GLY A 45 -17.37 8.70 -0.36
CA GLY A 45 -16.30 9.29 -1.15
C GLY A 45 -15.11 8.36 -1.38
N MET A 46 -14.90 7.38 -0.51
CA MET A 46 -13.81 6.42 -0.61
C MET A 46 -14.32 5.01 -0.35
N GLY A 47 -14.66 4.30 -1.42
CA GLY A 47 -15.24 2.96 -1.33
C GLY A 47 -14.52 2.05 -0.32
N ALA A 48 -15.30 1.25 0.41
CA ALA A 48 -14.88 0.52 1.62
C ALA A 48 -13.55 -0.26 1.51
N ASN A 49 -13.21 -0.75 0.32
CA ASN A 49 -11.94 -1.44 0.08
C ASN A 49 -10.71 -0.53 0.21
N THR A 50 -10.81 0.72 -0.24
CA THR A 50 -9.74 1.72 -0.15
C THR A 50 -9.50 2.11 1.31
N LEU A 51 -10.57 2.37 2.06
CA LEU A 51 -10.48 2.63 3.50
C LEU A 51 -9.82 1.47 4.25
N ARG A 52 -10.28 0.24 4.00
CA ARG A 52 -9.67 -0.96 4.61
C ARG A 52 -8.18 -1.08 4.29
N ALA A 53 -7.79 -0.82 3.04
CA ALA A 53 -6.39 -0.87 2.62
C ALA A 53 -5.53 0.21 3.30
N LEU A 54 -6.03 1.45 3.40
CA LEU A 54 -5.35 2.55 4.08
C LEU A 54 -5.19 2.29 5.58
N THR A 55 -6.25 1.84 6.26
CA THR A 55 -6.21 1.48 7.69
C THR A 55 -5.22 0.35 7.95
N SER A 56 -5.22 -0.68 7.09
CA SER A 56 -4.25 -1.78 7.20
C SER A 56 -2.81 -1.32 7.00
N ASP A 57 -2.56 -0.41 6.05
CA ASP A 57 -1.23 0.16 5.84
C ASP A 57 -0.78 1.04 7.00
N LEU A 58 -1.68 1.88 7.53
CA LEU A 58 -1.38 2.71 8.70
C LEU A 58 -1.02 1.86 9.91
N ALA A 59 -1.80 0.82 10.20
CA ALA A 59 -1.53 -0.10 11.31
C ALA A 59 -0.14 -0.75 11.16
N TYR A 60 0.21 -1.22 9.96
CA TYR A 60 1.54 -1.75 9.69
C TYR A 60 2.64 -0.70 9.88
N LEU A 61 2.47 0.51 9.34
CA LEU A 61 3.46 1.58 9.42
C LEU A 61 3.71 2.01 10.86
N GLN A 62 2.66 2.10 11.68
CA GLN A 62 2.77 2.41 13.10
C GLN A 62 3.54 1.33 13.85
N ALA A 63 3.16 0.06 13.68
CA ALA A 63 3.86 -1.06 14.31
C ALA A 63 5.34 -1.11 13.89
N TRP A 64 5.62 -0.88 12.59
CA TRP A 64 6.99 -0.85 12.09
C TRP A 64 7.79 0.32 12.66
N SER A 65 7.21 1.51 12.77
CA SER A 65 7.90 2.67 13.36
C SER A 65 8.30 2.36 14.80
N ILE A 66 7.35 1.90 15.61
CA ILE A 66 7.62 1.55 17.02
C ILE A 66 8.70 0.48 17.10
N ALA A 67 8.62 -0.58 16.29
CA ALA A 67 9.62 -1.64 16.29
C ALA A 67 11.01 -1.15 15.83
N ALA A 68 11.07 -0.23 14.86
CA ALA A 68 12.32 0.21 14.24
C ALA A 68 12.98 1.44 14.88
N THR A 69 12.22 2.25 15.64
CA THR A 69 12.70 3.51 16.23
C THR A 69 12.35 3.64 17.71
N GLY A 70 11.50 2.78 18.26
CA GLY A 70 10.96 2.91 19.62
C GLY A 70 9.87 3.97 19.76
N ALA A 71 9.47 4.63 18.66
CA ALA A 71 8.51 5.73 18.68
C ALA A 71 7.39 5.55 17.64
N SER A 72 6.23 6.14 17.94
CA SER A 72 5.10 6.23 17.01
C SER A 72 5.49 6.90 15.70
N LEU A 73 4.76 6.59 14.63
CA LEU A 73 5.01 7.13 13.30
C LEU A 73 4.94 8.68 13.33
N PRO A 74 6.01 9.40 12.97
CA PRO A 74 6.02 10.85 12.99
C PRO A 74 5.27 11.44 11.80
N TRP A 75 4.75 12.65 11.99
CA TRP A 75 4.04 13.43 10.96
C TRP A 75 4.58 14.87 10.93
N PRO A 76 5.14 15.33 9.79
CA PRO A 76 5.53 14.55 8.62
C PRO A 76 6.70 13.60 8.94
N ALA A 77 6.84 12.55 8.14
CA ALA A 77 7.97 11.65 8.25
C ALA A 77 9.26 12.30 7.71
N PRO A 78 10.39 12.23 8.44
CA PRO A 78 11.66 12.70 7.92
C PRO A 78 12.14 11.79 6.77
N GLU A 79 12.88 12.34 5.82
CA GLU A 79 13.37 11.60 4.64
C GLU A 79 14.16 10.35 5.04
N ALA A 80 15.00 10.47 6.08
CA ALA A 80 15.77 9.35 6.62
C ALA A 80 14.87 8.17 7.05
N LEU A 81 13.69 8.43 7.60
CA LEU A 81 12.75 7.37 7.99
C LEU A 81 12.10 6.71 6.77
N LEU A 82 11.82 7.46 5.70
CA LEU A 82 11.34 6.91 4.44
C LEU A 82 12.40 6.01 3.79
N LEU A 83 13.66 6.43 3.80
CA LEU A 83 14.78 5.63 3.31
C LEU A 83 15.01 4.38 4.18
N LYS A 84 14.89 4.49 5.51
CA LYS A 84 14.92 3.34 6.43
C LYS A 84 13.81 2.35 6.11
N PHE A 85 12.60 2.83 5.83
CA PHE A 85 11.49 1.98 5.39
C PHE A 85 11.84 1.22 4.12
N VAL A 86 12.40 1.89 3.12
CA VAL A 86 12.84 1.23 1.89
C VAL A 86 13.90 0.17 2.18
N ALA A 87 14.94 0.49 2.95
CA ALA A 87 16.03 -0.44 3.26
C ALA A 87 15.55 -1.68 4.05
N HIS A 88 14.64 -1.51 5.00
CA HIS A 88 14.09 -2.65 5.76
C HIS A 88 13.26 -3.59 4.87
N HIS A 89 12.64 -3.10 3.80
CA HIS A 89 11.65 -3.89 3.05
C HIS A 89 12.08 -4.29 1.65
N LEU A 90 13.00 -3.55 1.01
CA LEU A 90 13.56 -3.84 -0.30
C LEU A 90 15.04 -4.13 -0.18
N TRP A 91 15.36 -5.38 0.14
CA TRP A 91 16.72 -5.89 0.29
C TRP A 91 16.87 -7.21 -0.48
N ASP A 92 18.12 -7.61 -0.65
CA ASP A 92 18.50 -8.78 -1.46
C ASP A 92 18.62 -10.04 -0.56
N PRO A 93 17.76 -11.05 -0.76
CA PRO A 93 17.83 -12.30 -0.01
C PRO A 93 19.18 -13.00 -0.06
N GLU A 94 19.86 -12.98 -1.20
CA GLU A 94 21.14 -13.68 -1.39
C GLU A 94 22.24 -13.01 -0.57
N LYS A 95 22.31 -11.67 -0.63
CA LYS A 95 23.25 -10.90 0.20
C LYS A 95 23.00 -11.12 1.70
N ARG A 96 21.76 -11.37 2.12
CA ARG A 96 21.45 -11.61 3.54
C ARG A 96 22.02 -12.93 4.08
N ILE A 97 22.35 -13.89 3.21
CA ILE A 97 22.99 -15.14 3.60
C ILE A 97 24.38 -14.87 4.18
N SER A 98 25.14 -13.96 3.56
CA SER A 98 26.49 -13.57 4.01
C SER A 98 26.49 -12.40 4.98
N ASP A 99 25.49 -11.52 4.92
CA ASP A 99 25.33 -10.35 5.79
C ASP A 99 23.96 -10.39 6.49
N ARG A 100 23.93 -10.92 7.72
CA ARG A 100 22.67 -11.15 8.46
C ARG A 100 21.91 -9.87 8.81
N ASP A 101 22.58 -8.72 8.74
CA ASP A 101 22.03 -7.40 9.02
C ASP A 101 21.55 -6.68 7.74
N HIS A 102 21.74 -7.29 6.56
CA HIS A 102 21.23 -6.75 5.31
C HIS A 102 19.69 -6.77 5.28
N GLY A 103 19.10 -5.57 5.28
CA GLY A 103 17.66 -5.37 5.26
C GLY A 103 17.06 -5.09 6.64
N MET A 104 15.87 -5.63 6.90
CA MET A 104 15.23 -5.44 8.21
C MET A 104 16.00 -6.15 9.32
N PRO A 105 16.39 -5.47 10.41
CA PRO A 105 17.00 -6.11 11.57
C PRO A 105 16.13 -7.21 12.18
N GLN A 106 16.74 -8.27 12.69
CA GLN A 106 16.03 -9.47 13.17
C GLN A 106 15.07 -9.18 14.33
N ASN A 107 15.42 -8.24 15.22
CA ASN A 107 14.54 -7.81 16.30
C ASN A 107 13.28 -7.13 15.76
N VAL A 108 13.39 -6.29 14.73
CA VAL A 108 12.26 -5.60 14.10
C VAL A 108 11.34 -6.61 13.38
N ASP A 109 11.93 -7.53 12.62
CA ASP A 109 11.18 -8.61 11.94
C ASP A 109 10.42 -9.47 12.95
N ARG A 110 11.07 -9.89 14.04
CA ARG A 110 10.45 -10.68 15.12
C ARG A 110 9.26 -9.94 15.76
N LEU A 111 9.44 -8.68 16.18
CA LEU A 111 8.37 -7.90 16.79
C LEU A 111 7.15 -7.76 15.88
N LEU A 112 7.38 -7.53 14.58
CA LEU A 112 6.29 -7.44 13.59
C LEU A 112 5.59 -8.78 13.34
N ARG A 113 6.30 -9.90 13.44
CA ARG A 113 5.73 -11.24 13.30
C ARG A 113 4.90 -11.64 14.52
N GLU A 114 5.43 -11.43 15.71
CA GLU A 114 4.75 -11.73 16.97
C GLU A 114 3.42 -10.98 17.10
N GLN A 115 3.37 -9.74 16.59
CA GLN A 115 2.14 -8.94 16.53
C GLN A 115 1.26 -9.24 15.31
N GLY A 116 1.64 -10.17 14.43
CA GLY A 116 0.86 -10.57 13.25
C GLY A 116 0.85 -9.59 12.07
N PHE A 117 1.66 -8.53 12.11
CA PHE A 117 1.76 -7.53 11.04
C PHE A 117 2.60 -8.00 9.84
N LEU A 118 3.53 -8.93 10.06
CA LEU A 118 4.43 -9.46 9.04
C LEU A 118 4.23 -10.97 8.86
N LYS A 119 3.60 -11.37 7.75
CA LYS A 119 3.32 -12.79 7.46
C LYS A 119 4.39 -13.44 6.58
N SER A 120 4.79 -12.76 5.51
CA SER A 120 5.76 -13.29 4.55
C SER A 120 7.19 -13.29 5.10
N ILE A 121 7.97 -14.31 4.74
CA ILE A 121 9.41 -14.38 5.00
C ILE A 121 10.14 -13.71 3.83
N GLY A 122 11.17 -12.91 4.14
CA GLY A 122 11.97 -12.20 3.14
C GLY A 122 11.52 -10.76 2.85
N PRO A 123 12.07 -10.12 1.80
CA PRO A 123 11.73 -8.76 1.44
C PRO A 123 10.28 -8.65 0.95
N HIS A 124 9.72 -7.45 1.04
CA HIS A 124 8.41 -7.18 0.47
C HIS A 124 8.46 -7.10 -1.04
N ALA A 125 7.33 -7.40 -1.68
CA ALA A 125 7.15 -7.06 -3.08
C ALA A 125 7.28 -5.53 -3.27
N PRO A 126 7.94 -5.07 -4.34
CA PRO A 126 8.05 -3.65 -4.66
C PRO A 126 6.73 -2.88 -4.64
N ASP A 127 5.67 -3.52 -5.13
CA ASP A 127 4.34 -2.91 -5.19
C ASP A 127 3.71 -2.74 -3.80
N THR A 128 4.01 -3.65 -2.86
CA THR A 128 3.59 -3.50 -1.46
C THR A 128 4.26 -2.30 -0.80
N VAL A 129 5.57 -2.10 -1.05
CA VAL A 129 6.32 -0.95 -0.52
C VAL A 129 5.82 0.36 -1.12
N ARG A 130 5.63 0.42 -2.45
CA ARG A 130 5.07 1.60 -3.14
C ARG A 130 3.67 1.93 -2.61
N ARG A 131 2.80 0.94 -2.46
CA ARG A 131 1.44 1.12 -1.94
C ARG A 131 1.47 1.72 -0.54
N ARG A 132 2.29 1.18 0.38
CA ARG A 132 2.43 1.72 1.74
C ARG A 132 3.00 3.14 1.77
N LEU A 133 3.98 3.46 0.93
CA LEU A 133 4.50 4.83 0.80
C LEU A 133 3.45 5.79 0.24
N ALA A 134 2.62 5.35 -0.70
CA ALA A 134 1.50 6.14 -1.21
C ALA A 134 0.44 6.37 -0.12
N SER A 135 0.05 5.31 0.61
CA SER A 135 -0.86 5.41 1.77
C SER A 135 -0.31 6.39 2.81
N TRP A 136 0.98 6.29 3.16
CA TRP A 136 1.63 7.22 4.09
C TRP A 136 1.62 8.66 3.57
N SER A 137 1.91 8.88 2.29
CA SER A 137 1.83 10.21 1.68
C SER A 137 0.40 10.76 1.72
N THR A 138 -0.61 9.96 1.42
CA THR A 138 -2.02 10.36 1.45
C THR A 138 -2.44 10.74 2.87
N LEU A 139 -2.16 9.89 3.84
CA LEU A 139 -2.45 10.13 5.25
C LEU A 139 -1.72 11.37 5.80
N THR A 140 -0.48 11.63 5.33
CA THR A 140 0.28 12.83 5.74
C THR A 140 -0.41 14.10 5.25
N LYS A 141 -0.87 14.11 4.00
CA LYS A 141 -1.61 15.24 3.42
C LYS A 141 -2.96 15.46 4.12
N TRP A 142 -3.66 14.38 4.45
CA TRP A 142 -4.92 14.45 5.19
C TRP A 142 -4.75 15.00 6.60
N ARG A 143 -3.57 14.82 7.21
CA ARG A 143 -3.18 15.46 8.47
C ARG A 143 -2.74 16.92 8.32
N GLY A 144 -2.84 17.51 7.13
CA GLY A 144 -2.46 18.90 6.89
C GLY A 144 -0.96 19.13 6.65
N HIS A 145 -0.14 18.08 6.65
CA HIS A 145 1.31 18.22 6.46
C HIS A 145 1.74 18.00 5.01
N GLN A 146 2.88 18.59 4.66
CA GLN A 146 3.62 18.27 3.44
C GLN A 146 4.79 17.34 3.79
N GLY A 147 4.78 16.13 3.24
CA GLY A 147 5.85 15.14 3.42
C GLY A 147 6.84 15.12 2.25
N VAL A 148 8.02 14.53 2.47
CA VAL A 148 9.12 14.46 1.50
C VAL A 148 9.07 13.19 0.60
N PHE A 149 7.88 12.68 0.32
CA PHE A 149 7.67 11.44 -0.45
C PHE A 149 8.04 11.55 -1.94
N SER A 150 8.22 12.77 -2.46
CA SER A 150 8.59 13.03 -3.85
C SER A 150 10.09 13.27 -4.06
N SER A 151 10.90 13.13 -3.01
CA SER A 151 12.32 13.48 -3.04
C SER A 151 13.10 12.65 -4.07
N PRO A 152 14.13 13.23 -4.71
CA PRO A 152 14.99 12.51 -5.65
C PRO A 152 15.68 11.30 -5.01
N ALA A 153 16.14 11.43 -3.76
CA ALA A 153 16.84 10.35 -3.07
C ALA A 153 15.92 9.15 -2.82
N LEU A 154 14.67 9.37 -2.38
CA LEU A 154 13.71 8.28 -2.18
C LEU A 154 13.36 7.58 -3.49
N LYS A 155 13.12 8.35 -4.56
CA LYS A 155 12.85 7.79 -5.90
C LYS A 155 14.00 6.94 -6.41
N GLN A 156 15.25 7.40 -6.21
CA GLN A 156 16.45 6.66 -6.60
C GLN A 156 16.63 5.40 -5.75
N ALA A 157 16.47 5.50 -4.43
CA ALA A 157 16.58 4.36 -3.51
C ALA A 157 15.61 3.25 -3.88
N ILE A 158 14.33 3.57 -4.12
CA ILE A 158 13.33 2.58 -4.56
C ILE A 158 13.75 1.96 -5.90
N ARG A 159 14.21 2.76 -6.87
CA ARG A 159 14.61 2.25 -8.19
C ARG A 159 15.78 1.27 -8.09
N LEU A 160 16.81 1.62 -7.32
CA LEU A 160 17.99 0.79 -7.11
C LEU A 160 17.64 -0.49 -6.34
N ALA A 161 16.87 -0.37 -5.26
CA ALA A 161 16.46 -1.51 -4.45
C ALA A 161 15.62 -2.53 -5.25
N VAL A 162 14.70 -2.05 -6.10
CA VAL A 162 13.90 -2.91 -6.99
C VAL A 162 14.76 -3.61 -8.04
N ARG A 163 15.83 -2.97 -8.52
CA ARG A 163 16.78 -3.60 -9.46
C ARG A 163 17.68 -4.63 -8.77
N ALA A 164 18.04 -4.38 -7.52
CA ALA A 164 18.86 -5.28 -6.71
C ALA A 164 18.08 -6.48 -6.15
N THR A 165 16.76 -6.36 -5.99
CA THR A 165 15.94 -7.48 -5.53
C THR A 165 15.78 -8.50 -6.66
N PRO A 166 16.21 -9.76 -6.47
CA PRO A 166 16.05 -10.81 -7.48
C PRO A 166 14.59 -10.90 -7.88
N ARG A 167 14.30 -10.73 -9.17
CA ARG A 167 12.93 -10.82 -9.67
C ARG A 167 12.49 -12.26 -9.54
N SER A 168 11.73 -12.59 -8.50
CA SER A 168 11.10 -13.91 -8.37
C SER A 168 10.39 -14.20 -9.68
N ARG A 169 10.75 -15.28 -10.37
CA ARG A 169 10.16 -15.66 -11.64
C ARG A 169 8.65 -15.77 -11.42
N LYS A 170 7.88 -14.80 -11.94
CA LYS A 170 6.41 -14.84 -11.81
C LYS A 170 5.96 -16.14 -12.45
N ARG A 171 5.23 -16.95 -11.68
CA ARG A 171 4.61 -18.17 -12.20
C ARG A 171 3.69 -17.72 -13.34
N LYS A 172 4.04 -18.07 -14.57
CA LYS A 172 3.09 -17.95 -15.69
C LYS A 172 1.90 -18.82 -15.36
N SER A 173 0.71 -18.43 -15.78
CA SER A 173 -0.48 -19.27 -15.66
C SER A 173 -0.13 -20.67 -16.17
N ALA A 174 -0.43 -21.71 -15.38
CA ALA A 174 -0.23 -23.09 -15.84
C ALA A 174 -1.12 -23.43 -17.05
N LYS A 175 -2.19 -22.65 -17.26
CA LYS A 175 -3.04 -22.70 -18.45
C LYS A 175 -2.53 -21.68 -19.46
N ALA A 176 -1.81 -22.16 -20.46
CA ALA A 176 -1.51 -21.37 -21.65
C ALA A 176 -2.83 -21.01 -22.35
N VAL A 177 -2.92 -19.78 -22.86
CA VAL A 177 -3.94 -19.46 -23.86
C VAL A 177 -3.52 -20.18 -25.13
N THR A 178 -4.15 -21.31 -25.41
CA THR A 178 -3.94 -22.15 -26.60
C THR A 178 -4.84 -21.68 -27.74
N GLY A 179 -4.61 -22.18 -28.96
CA GLY A 179 -5.38 -21.76 -30.14
C GLY A 179 -6.89 -21.97 -29.99
N ASP A 180 -7.32 -23.01 -29.28
CA ASP A 180 -8.73 -23.27 -28.98
C ASP A 180 -9.34 -22.24 -28.00
N VAL A 181 -8.56 -21.77 -27.02
CA VAL A 181 -8.99 -20.69 -26.12
C VAL A 181 -9.08 -19.37 -26.89
N LEU A 182 -8.10 -19.07 -27.75
CA LEU A 182 -8.15 -17.91 -28.63
C LEU A 182 -9.39 -17.94 -29.54
N ALA A 183 -9.69 -19.09 -30.15
CA ALA A 183 -10.88 -19.24 -30.99
C ALA A 183 -12.18 -18.93 -30.24
N LYS A 184 -12.29 -19.40 -28.98
CA LYS A 184 -13.43 -19.08 -28.11
C LYS A 184 -13.54 -17.59 -27.80
N LEU A 185 -12.41 -16.91 -27.56
CA LEU A 185 -12.40 -15.46 -27.32
C LEU A 185 -12.81 -14.69 -28.58
N LEU A 186 -12.27 -15.04 -29.74
CA LEU A 186 -12.63 -14.41 -31.01
C LEU A 186 -14.11 -14.60 -31.37
N ALA A 187 -14.72 -15.73 -30.97
CA ALA A 187 -16.14 -15.98 -31.16
C ALA A 187 -17.05 -15.04 -30.36
N THR A 188 -16.54 -14.41 -29.29
CA THR A 188 -17.30 -13.39 -28.54
C THR A 188 -17.30 -12.01 -29.22
N CYS A 189 -16.42 -11.79 -30.19
CA CYS A 189 -16.35 -10.58 -31.01
C CYS A 189 -17.17 -10.79 -32.30
N SER A 190 -18.49 -10.94 -32.17
CA SER A 190 -19.40 -11.44 -33.22
C SER A 190 -20.29 -10.39 -33.89
N THR A 191 -20.22 -9.13 -33.46
CA THR A 191 -21.14 -8.06 -33.88
C THR A 191 -20.59 -7.17 -34.97
N ASP A 192 -19.34 -7.39 -35.41
CA ASP A 192 -18.59 -6.55 -36.36
C ASP A 192 -18.56 -5.05 -36.01
N SER A 193 -18.79 -4.74 -34.72
CA SER A 193 -18.63 -3.39 -34.21
C SER A 193 -17.15 -2.98 -34.22
N LEU A 194 -16.88 -1.67 -34.18
CA LEU A 194 -15.51 -1.17 -34.06
C LEU A 194 -14.78 -1.71 -32.80
N ARG A 195 -15.54 -2.03 -31.74
CA ARG A 195 -14.99 -2.65 -30.52
C ARG A 195 -14.54 -4.08 -30.81
N ASP A 196 -15.36 -4.85 -31.52
CA ASP A 196 -15.06 -6.24 -31.88
C ASP A 196 -13.85 -6.33 -32.82
N VAL A 197 -13.75 -5.42 -33.80
CA VAL A 197 -12.57 -5.34 -34.70
C VAL A 197 -11.30 -5.04 -33.90
N ARG A 198 -11.35 -4.07 -32.99
CA ARG A 198 -10.22 -3.72 -32.11
C ARG A 198 -9.82 -4.89 -31.23
N ASP A 199 -10.79 -5.51 -30.57
CA ASP A 199 -10.54 -6.56 -29.59
C ASP A 199 -10.00 -7.84 -30.30
N ARG A 200 -10.51 -8.17 -31.49
CA ARG A 200 -9.93 -9.21 -32.37
C ARG A 200 -8.49 -8.91 -32.74
N ALA A 201 -8.18 -7.68 -33.16
CA ALA A 201 -6.82 -7.28 -33.51
C ALA A 201 -5.85 -7.42 -32.33
N ILE A 202 -6.26 -6.95 -31.14
CA ILE A 202 -5.48 -7.07 -29.90
C ILE A 202 -5.23 -8.54 -29.56
N LEU A 203 -6.27 -9.39 -29.60
CA LEU A 203 -6.17 -10.81 -29.29
C LEU A 203 -5.20 -11.54 -30.24
N MET A 204 -5.32 -11.28 -31.55
CA MET A 204 -4.46 -11.90 -32.57
C MET A 204 -3.00 -11.45 -32.45
N VAL A 205 -2.75 -10.15 -32.24
CA VAL A 205 -1.40 -9.60 -32.09
C VAL A 205 -0.74 -10.08 -30.80
N ALA A 206 -1.47 -10.09 -29.68
CA ALA A 206 -0.96 -10.59 -28.40
C ALA A 206 -0.60 -12.08 -28.46
N PHE A 207 -1.40 -12.89 -29.17
CA PHE A 207 -1.14 -14.30 -29.35
C PHE A 207 0.07 -14.55 -30.27
N ALA A 208 0.14 -13.87 -31.42
CA ALA A 208 1.22 -14.02 -32.40
C ALA A 208 2.59 -13.54 -31.87
N SER A 209 2.61 -12.50 -31.04
CA SER A 209 3.83 -11.95 -30.43
C SER A 209 4.39 -12.80 -29.27
N GLY A 210 3.72 -13.89 -28.90
CA GLY A 210 4.22 -14.82 -27.88
C GLY A 210 4.09 -14.30 -26.45
N GLY A 211 3.11 -13.43 -26.17
CA GLY A 211 2.77 -12.93 -24.82
C GLY A 211 2.18 -13.99 -23.87
N ARG A 212 2.65 -15.23 -23.93
CA ARG A 212 2.25 -16.39 -23.11
C ARG A 212 3.02 -16.47 -21.80
#